data_AF-A0A5B8LDW1-F1
#
_entry.id   AF-A0A5B8LDW1-F1
#
_cell.length_a   1.000
_cell.length_b   1.000
_cell.length_c   1.000
_cell.angle_alpha   90.00
_cell.angle_beta   90.00
_cell.angle_gamma   90.00
#
_symmetry.space_group_name_H-M   'P 1'
#
loop_
_entity.id
_entity.type
_entity.pdbx_description
1 polymer ?
#
loop_
_entity_poly.entity_id
_entity_poly.type
_entity_poly.pdbx_seq_one_letter_code
_entity_poly.pdbx_strand_id
1 'polypeptide(L)'
;MRVDPANHPQFANILAVSAAVLTAERDVDTSIVALSKLMATTIEQYNDAKLPAHMAQPALAKLAEALTVNVDGRRLLGEAHREYGRTAKMLGATAEDWGPLWPCSKVEETKPARAPLRVAA
;
A
#
# COMPACT_ATOMS: atom_id res chain seq x y z
N MET A 1 18.04 -6.73 29.01
CA MET A 1 17.48 -8.09 29.18
C MET A 1 16.72 -8.39 27.91
N ARG A 2 17.16 -9.38 27.11
CA ARG A 2 16.48 -9.74 25.86
C ARG A 2 15.20 -10.46 26.26
N VAL A 3 14.05 -9.88 25.98
CA VAL A 3 12.76 -10.52 26.25
C VAL A 3 12.63 -11.66 25.24
N ASP A 4 12.45 -12.89 25.71
CA ASP A 4 12.12 -14.00 24.82
C ASP A 4 10.76 -13.72 24.18
N PRO A 5 10.69 -13.51 22.85
CA PRO A 5 9.46 -13.18 22.14
C PRO A 5 8.34 -14.16 22.42
N ALA A 6 8.64 -15.47 22.42
CA ALA A 6 7.65 -16.52 22.60
C ALA A 6 7.03 -16.52 24.01
N ASN A 7 7.72 -15.92 24.99
CA ASN A 7 7.28 -15.82 26.37
C ASN A 7 6.66 -14.45 26.70
N HIS A 8 6.57 -13.51 25.73
CA HIS A 8 5.95 -12.22 25.96
C HIS A 8 4.41 -12.32 25.92
N PRO A 9 3.67 -11.79 26.92
CA PRO A 9 2.22 -11.95 27.00
C PRO A 9 1.45 -11.36 25.82
N GLN A 10 2.06 -10.44 25.07
CA GLN A 10 1.46 -9.81 23.88
C GLN A 10 1.96 -10.38 22.55
N PHE A 11 2.76 -11.44 22.56
CA PHE A 11 3.37 -12.01 21.36
C PHE A 11 2.36 -12.37 20.27
N ALA A 12 1.35 -13.16 20.62
CA ALA A 12 0.29 -13.57 19.71
C ALA A 12 -0.50 -12.37 19.15
N ASN A 13 -0.76 -11.37 19.99
CA ASN A 13 -1.52 -10.17 19.59
C ASN A 13 -0.74 -9.34 18.57
N ILE A 14 0.56 -9.13 18.80
CA ILE A 14 1.43 -8.40 17.88
C ILE A 14 1.50 -9.12 16.53
N LEU A 15 1.69 -10.45 16.53
CA LEU A 15 1.71 -11.22 15.29
C LEU A 15 0.37 -11.18 14.53
N ALA A 16 -0.75 -11.26 15.24
CA ALA A 16 -2.07 -11.19 14.62
C ALA A 16 -2.32 -9.83 13.94
N VAL A 17 -2.00 -8.72 14.63
CA VAL A 17 -2.10 -7.37 14.05
C VAL A 17 -1.16 -7.20 12.86
N SER A 18 0.07 -7.70 12.99
CA SER A 18 1.08 -7.67 11.93
C SER A 18 0.58 -8.35 10.65
N ALA A 19 0.05 -9.57 10.79
CA ALA A 19 -0.48 -10.34 9.67
C ALA A 19 -1.70 -9.65 9.03
N ALA A 20 -2.60 -9.09 9.84
CA ALA A 20 -3.77 -8.38 9.35
C ALA A 20 -3.39 -7.13 8.54
N VAL A 21 -2.47 -6.31 9.04
CA VAL A 21 -1.99 -5.09 8.35
C VAL A 21 -1.34 -5.45 7.01
N LEU A 22 -0.45 -6.45 7.00
CA LEU A 22 0.22 -6.89 5.78
C LEU A 22 -0.75 -7.48 4.74
N THR A 23 -1.85 -8.07 5.19
CA THR A 23 -2.91 -8.56 4.31
C THR A 23 -3.66 -7.38 3.70
N ALA A 24 -4.06 -6.41 4.52
CA ALA A 24 -4.73 -5.20 4.05
C ALA A 24 -3.87 -4.39 3.05
N GLU A 25 -2.56 -4.27 3.30
CA GLU A 25 -1.64 -3.62 2.36
C GLU A 25 -1.59 -4.34 1.01
N ARG A 26 -1.49 -5.68 1.02
CA ARG A 26 -1.47 -6.51 -0.20
C ARG A 26 -2.78 -6.43 -0.98
N ASP A 27 -3.91 -6.39 -0.28
CA ASP A 27 -5.22 -6.29 -0.91
C ASP A 27 -5.39 -4.95 -1.63
N VAL A 28 -4.94 -3.86 -1.01
CA VAL A 28 -4.95 -2.53 -1.65
C VAL A 28 -3.98 -2.49 -2.84
N ASP A 29 -2.77 -3.03 -2.72
CA ASP A 29 -1.82 -3.11 -3.84
C ASP A 29 -2.42 -3.91 -5.03
N THR A 30 -3.12 -5.01 -4.72
CA THR A 30 -3.82 -5.82 -5.73
C THR A 30 -4.96 -5.04 -6.39
N SER A 31 -5.73 -4.28 -5.60
CA SER A 31 -6.81 -3.41 -6.09
C SER A 31 -6.28 -2.32 -7.03
N ILE A 32 -5.18 -1.66 -6.68
CA ILE A 32 -4.51 -0.64 -7.54
C ILE A 32 -4.15 -1.24 -8.90
N VAL A 33 -3.53 -2.43 -8.91
CA VAL A 33 -3.16 -3.12 -10.15
C VAL A 33 -4.40 -3.51 -10.96
N ALA A 34 -5.43 -4.05 -10.32
CA ALA A 34 -6.67 -4.45 -10.98
C ALA A 34 -7.40 -3.26 -11.63
N LEU A 35 -7.51 -2.14 -10.93
CA LEU A 35 -8.10 -0.91 -11.47
C LEU A 35 -7.29 -0.35 -12.63
N SER A 36 -5.96 -0.34 -12.52
CA SER A 36 -5.08 0.10 -13.60
C SER A 36 -5.26 -0.74 -14.87
N LYS A 37 -5.35 -2.08 -14.71
CA LYS A 37 -5.64 -3.00 -15.82
C LYS A 37 -7.02 -2.77 -16.43
N LEU A 38 -8.04 -2.53 -15.60
CA LEU A 38 -9.39 -2.25 -16.07
C LEU A 38 -9.44 -0.96 -16.91
N MET A 39 -8.73 0.10 -16.49
CA MET A 39 -8.61 1.33 -17.27
C MET A 39 -7.94 1.08 -18.63
N ALA A 40 -6.80 0.38 -18.64
CA ALA A 40 -6.08 0.06 -19.88
C ALA A 40 -6.96 -0.78 -20.83
N THR A 41 -7.57 -1.84 -20.31
CA THR A 41 -8.48 -2.71 -21.08
C THR A 41 -9.64 -1.90 -21.65
N THR A 42 -10.23 -0.99 -20.87
CA THR A 42 -11.34 -0.15 -21.34
C THR A 42 -10.90 0.72 -22.53
N ILE A 43 -9.73 1.35 -22.45
CA ILE A 43 -9.18 2.18 -23.52
C ILE A 43 -8.93 1.35 -24.77
N GLU A 44 -8.28 0.19 -24.62
CA GLU A 44 -7.98 -0.73 -25.72
C GLU A 44 -9.25 -1.20 -26.42
N GLN A 45 -10.25 -1.69 -25.66
CA GLN A 45 -11.49 -2.20 -26.24
C GLN A 45 -12.31 -1.13 -26.95
N TYR A 46 -12.34 0.11 -26.44
CA TYR A 46 -13.02 1.21 -27.12
C TYR A 46 -12.30 1.60 -28.42
N ASN A 47 -10.97 1.59 -28.41
CA ASN A 47 -10.17 1.85 -29.60
C ASN A 47 -10.38 0.76 -30.67
N ASP A 48 -10.33 -0.51 -30.27
CA ASP A 48 -10.55 -1.66 -31.16
C ASP A 48 -11.96 -1.65 -31.78
N ALA A 49 -12.96 -1.29 -30.97
CA ALA A 49 -14.35 -1.14 -31.42
C ALA A 49 -14.61 0.16 -32.20
N LYS A 50 -13.59 1.03 -32.38
CA LYS A 50 -13.71 2.34 -33.03
C LYS A 50 -14.81 3.22 -32.42
N LEU A 51 -15.03 3.08 -31.12
CA LEU A 51 -16.03 3.85 -30.40
C LEU A 51 -15.49 5.26 -30.07
N PRO A 52 -16.34 6.29 -30.09
CA PRO A 52 -15.93 7.62 -29.66
C PRO A 52 -15.43 7.63 -28.20
N ALA A 53 -14.27 8.26 -27.97
CA ALA A 53 -13.63 8.29 -26.64
C ALA A 53 -14.52 8.88 -25.53
N HIS A 54 -15.39 9.85 -25.86
CA HIS A 54 -16.28 10.48 -24.90
C HIS A 54 -17.30 9.51 -24.27
N MET A 55 -17.55 8.35 -24.90
CA MET A 55 -18.44 7.32 -24.34
C MET A 55 -17.82 6.59 -23.15
N ALA A 56 -16.49 6.43 -23.10
CA ALA A 56 -15.78 5.81 -21.97
C ALA A 56 -15.39 6.82 -20.88
N GLN A 57 -15.31 8.11 -21.22
CA GLN A 57 -14.81 9.15 -20.32
C GLN A 57 -15.48 9.17 -18.93
N PRO A 58 -16.83 9.06 -18.79
CA PRO A 58 -17.45 9.05 -17.47
C PRO A 58 -16.99 7.89 -16.59
N ALA A 59 -16.85 6.69 -17.17
CA ALA A 59 -16.37 5.51 -16.45
C ALA A 59 -14.89 5.65 -16.10
N LEU A 60 -14.05 6.09 -17.06
CA LEU A 60 -12.62 6.31 -16.84
C LEU A 60 -12.35 7.36 -15.76
N ALA A 61 -13.17 8.42 -15.68
CA ALA A 61 -13.08 9.41 -14.61
C ALA A 61 -13.33 8.79 -13.22
N LYS A 62 -14.35 7.93 -13.09
CA LYS A 62 -14.63 7.21 -11.84
C LYS A 62 -13.56 6.19 -11.48
N LEU A 63 -12.97 5.52 -12.46
CA LEU A 63 -11.83 4.63 -12.22
C LEU A 63 -10.59 5.41 -11.76
N ALA A 64 -10.33 6.59 -12.33
CA ALA A 64 -9.24 7.46 -11.89
C ALA A 64 -9.45 7.98 -10.45
N GLU A 65 -10.69 8.37 -10.09
CA GLU A 65 -11.05 8.71 -8.70
C GLU A 65 -10.80 7.52 -7.76
N ALA A 66 -11.27 6.31 -8.11
CA ALA A 66 -11.09 5.11 -7.32
C ALA A 66 -9.61 4.71 -7.14
N LEU A 67 -8.79 4.89 -8.18
CA LEU A 67 -7.36 4.65 -8.12
C LEU A 67 -6.67 5.62 -7.16
N THR A 68 -7.04 6.90 -7.22
CA THR A 68 -6.53 7.94 -6.31
C THR A 68 -6.84 7.59 -4.85
N VAL A 69 -8.10 7.22 -4.57
CA VAL A 69 -8.53 6.79 -3.23
C VAL A 69 -7.77 5.55 -2.74
N ASN A 70 -7.52 4.56 -3.61
CA ASN A 70 -6.72 3.39 -3.22
C ASN A 70 -5.26 3.75 -2.92
N VAL A 71 -4.63 4.64 -3.69
CA VAL A 71 -3.26 5.11 -3.42
C VAL A 71 -3.20 5.84 -2.08
N ASP A 72 -4.17 6.72 -1.78
CA ASP A 72 -4.27 7.38 -0.48
C ASP A 72 -4.53 6.39 0.65
N GLY A 73 -5.41 5.40 0.42
CA GLY A 73 -5.65 4.30 1.35
C GLY A 73 -4.37 3.50 1.64
N ARG A 74 -3.56 3.21 0.62
CA ARG A 74 -2.28 2.52 0.76
C ARG A 74 -1.29 3.30 1.61
N ARG A 75 -1.23 4.63 1.43
CA ARG A 75 -0.43 5.54 2.26
C ARG A 75 -0.86 5.48 3.72
N LEU A 76 -2.16 5.61 3.98
CA LEU A 76 -2.73 5.56 5.34
C LEU A 76 -2.48 4.20 6.01
N LEU A 77 -2.60 3.09 5.27
CA LEU A 77 -2.24 1.76 5.79
C LEU A 77 -0.75 1.66 6.14
N GLY A 78 0.13 2.22 5.31
CA GLY A 78 1.56 2.29 5.61
C GLY A 78 1.88 3.15 6.84
N GLU A 79 1.12 4.22 7.09
CA GLU A 79 1.20 5.00 8.33
C GLU A 79 0.74 4.18 9.55
N ALA A 80 -0.40 3.51 9.46
CA ALA A 80 -0.88 2.62 10.51
C ALA A 80 0.11 1.49 10.82
N HIS A 81 0.67 0.85 9.79
CA HIS A 81 1.72 -0.17 9.93
C HIS A 81 2.92 0.38 10.72
N ARG A 82 3.40 1.59 10.39
CA ARG A 82 4.48 2.24 11.14
C ARG A 82 4.13 2.49 12.60
N GLU A 83 2.91 2.97 12.89
CA GLU A 83 2.47 3.21 14.28
C GLU A 83 2.37 1.93 15.10
N TYR A 84 1.82 0.87 14.51
CA TYR A 84 1.82 -0.40 15.21
C TYR A 84 3.24 -0.93 15.42
N GLY A 85 4.14 -0.76 14.44
CA GLY A 85 5.56 -1.09 14.58
C GLY A 85 6.25 -0.35 15.74
N ARG A 86 5.94 0.95 15.93
CA ARG A 86 6.39 1.71 17.11
C ARG A 86 5.87 1.09 18.40
N THR A 87 4.59 0.71 18.42
CA THR A 87 3.95 0.08 19.58
C THR A 87 4.58 -1.26 19.93
N ALA A 88 4.80 -2.14 18.96
CA ALA A 88 5.49 -3.41 19.16
C ALA A 88 6.92 -3.21 19.65
N LYS A 89 7.65 -2.22 19.11
CA LYS A 89 9.00 -1.89 19.59
C LYS A 89 9.01 -1.46 21.06
N MET A 90 8.02 -0.68 21.52
CA MET A 90 7.88 -0.32 22.95
C MET A 90 7.65 -1.55 23.84
N LEU A 91 7.05 -2.60 23.29
CA LEU A 91 6.85 -3.90 23.94
C LEU A 91 8.06 -4.84 23.82
N GLY A 92 9.20 -4.34 23.33
CA GLY A 92 10.44 -5.11 23.20
C GLY A 92 10.58 -5.90 21.90
N ALA A 93 9.70 -5.67 20.91
CA ALA A 93 9.81 -6.34 19.62
C ALA A 93 10.99 -5.82 18.78
N THR A 94 11.68 -6.74 18.11
CA THR A 94 12.76 -6.46 17.16
C THR A 94 12.51 -7.25 15.86
N ALA A 95 13.05 -6.75 14.74
CA ALA A 95 12.90 -7.37 13.42
C ALA A 95 13.53 -8.77 13.34
N GLU A 96 14.50 -9.04 14.20
CA GLU A 96 15.20 -10.32 14.30
C GLU A 96 14.40 -11.32 15.14
N ASP A 97 13.80 -10.86 16.25
CA ASP A 97 13.25 -11.76 17.26
C ASP A 97 11.72 -12.01 17.05
N TRP A 98 11.00 -11.13 16.34
CA TRP A 98 9.53 -11.20 16.21
C TRP A 98 9.03 -11.47 14.78
N GLY A 99 9.96 -11.74 13.86
CA GLY A 99 9.70 -12.08 12.46
C GLY A 99 10.15 -10.98 11.48
N PRO A 100 10.38 -11.33 10.20
CA PRO A 100 11.11 -10.50 9.23
C PRO A 100 10.42 -9.18 8.85
N LEU A 101 9.26 -8.88 9.42
CA LEU A 101 8.41 -7.78 9.02
C LEU A 101 8.18 -6.77 10.16
N TRP A 102 8.65 -7.04 11.39
CA TRP A 102 8.28 -6.24 12.56
C TRP A 102 9.38 -5.98 13.61
N PRO A 103 9.63 -4.72 14.01
CA PRO A 103 9.18 -3.49 13.34
C PRO A 103 9.84 -3.36 11.97
N CYS A 104 9.07 -2.92 10.97
CA CYS A 104 9.59 -2.61 9.63
C CYS A 104 10.87 -1.76 9.78
N SER A 105 11.99 -2.24 9.23
CA SER A 105 13.23 -1.45 9.19
C SER A 105 12.90 -0.08 8.62
N LYS A 106 13.47 1.00 9.20
CA LYS A 106 13.22 2.39 8.80
C LYS A 106 13.11 2.46 7.27
N VAL A 107 11.89 2.63 6.75
CA VAL A 107 11.72 3.15 5.40
C VAL A 107 12.29 4.55 5.52
N GLU A 108 13.50 4.76 5.02
CA GLU A 108 14.00 6.12 4.86
C GLU A 108 12.92 6.88 4.12
N GLU A 109 12.41 7.96 4.72
CA GLU A 109 11.53 8.89 4.03
C GLU A 109 12.37 9.59 2.97
N THR A 110 12.70 8.88 1.89
CA THR A 110 13.14 9.49 0.65
C THR A 110 11.96 10.31 0.17
N LYS A 111 11.95 11.60 0.52
CA LYS A 111 11.10 12.58 -0.15
C LYS A 111 11.30 12.35 -1.65
N PRO A 112 10.25 12.01 -2.42
CA PRO A 112 10.43 11.82 -3.85
C PRO A 112 10.99 13.12 -4.40
N ALA A 113 12.22 13.08 -4.91
CA ALA A 113 12.78 14.17 -5.67
C ALA A 113 11.90 14.30 -6.91
N ARG A 114 10.95 15.26 -6.88
CA ARG A 114 10.14 15.57 -8.06
C ARG A 114 11.12 16.02 -9.14
N ALA A 115 11.35 15.16 -10.13
CA ALA A 115 12.06 15.57 -11.32
C ALA A 115 11.28 16.75 -11.93
N PRO A 116 11.94 17.87 -12.27
CA PRO A 116 11.25 18.96 -12.95
C PRO A 116 10.71 18.42 -14.26
N LEU A 117 9.38 18.48 -14.44
CA LEU A 117 8.73 18.23 -15.70
C LEU A 117 9.18 19.33 -16.68
N ARG A 118 10.31 19.12 -17.35
CA ARG A 118 10.67 19.96 -18.49
C ARG A 118 9.76 19.53 -19.63
N VAL A 119 8.83 20.41 -19.96
CA VAL A 119 8.08 20.44 -21.22
C VAL A 119 9.12 20.37 -22.34
N ALA A 120 9.02 19.34 -23.18
CA ALA A 120 9.82 19.26 -24.40
C ALA A 120 9.52 20.50 -25.26
N ALA A 121 10.59 21.19 -25.65
CA ALA A 121 10.55 22.35 -26.54
C ALA A 121 10.07 21.98 -27.95
#